data_AF-A0AAD2GD03-F1
#
_entry.id   AF-A0AAD2GD03-F1
#
_cell.length_a   1.000
_cell.length_b   1.000
_cell.length_c   1.000
_cell.angle_alpha   90.00
_cell.angle_beta   90.00
_cell.angle_gamma   90.00
#
_symmetry.space_group_name_H-M   'P 1'
#
loop_
_entity.id
_entity.type
_entity.pdbx_description
1 polymer ?
#
loop_
_entity_poly.entity_id
_entity_poly.type
_entity_poly.pdbx_seq_one_letter_code
_entity_poly.pdbx_strand_id
1 'polypeptide(L)'
;MGNGASYITLAEAAPHFGEEVVQLIGKQQNSAISSDALQSAVFAGTTAAALLIQKRHEVYHKLFSDLPLYILTEHRSSVVTVFGLPASLLWNSLMNARSRYIHTFYSAPHLHDQRVAAIQEQVKNRPDPYAPICTSRPGWQSISPSYRTYKKKWNAIDMPLHDILSMDTSDEGMIVHVEPFVSIGQLTHALNPKGFTLPVVPEMDDLTVGGLIMGTGIESSSHKYGLFHEIIVELELLLGDGTVVVATADNEYSDLFRAVPWSYGTLGLLLSAKLKIIPCKNYVKLTYTPHHSKDGYVEHMRQLSGEYDTKKITNGNINTNGHHSKNGHDSKSTPMFVEALAYSLETGVVMSGEFVDAKDVPFGKANRIGFWHKPWFYKHVEQMLWKKTGSIWSRLFGLNGKANEKEPSYEPVVEYIPLRDYYHRHTQSLFWEMEMLIPIGNHFLFRWLFGWLMPPKVSFIKLFQTEMLRDLMERTHMAQDFLVPTRQWSSFMEVCDKEFDKIYPVWLCLHDHAPMPGSLLKDPAQPDPNRSNHEMYVDVGIYGLPRCVHEKREDEFDMKKAMRNVLQACVDMDGFQMLYADVFSTRTEFEQMFDHKKYRKLRSKYNADTGAFKEVYDKMSVVV
;
A
#
# COMPACT_ATOMS: atom_id res chain seq x y z
N MET A 1 24.02 26.25 -17.99
CA MET A 1 25.32 26.51 -18.65
C MET A 1 26.19 27.29 -17.68
N GLY A 2 27.37 26.76 -17.33
CA GLY A 2 28.34 27.44 -16.46
C GLY A 2 28.88 26.56 -15.34
N ASN A 3 29.84 25.67 -15.66
CA ASN A 3 30.95 25.20 -14.80
C ASN A 3 31.78 24.10 -15.52
N GLY A 4 32.04 24.27 -16.83
CA GLY A 4 32.81 23.34 -17.64
C GLY A 4 34.23 23.81 -18.02
N ALA A 5 34.68 24.95 -17.51
CA ALA A 5 35.84 25.66 -18.08
C ALA A 5 37.10 25.73 -17.17
N SER A 6 37.15 24.97 -16.06
CA SER A 6 38.27 25.08 -15.10
C SER A 6 39.19 23.84 -15.03
N TYR A 7 38.87 22.76 -15.73
CA TYR A 7 39.62 21.49 -15.65
C TYR A 7 40.53 21.20 -16.85
N ILE A 8 40.38 21.94 -17.95
CA ILE A 8 41.20 21.77 -19.16
C ILE A 8 42.55 22.49 -19.01
N THR A 9 42.59 23.60 -18.27
CA THR A 9 43.79 24.44 -18.08
C THR A 9 44.93 23.76 -17.32
N LEU A 10 44.65 22.73 -16.51
CA LEU A 10 45.69 21.96 -15.80
C LEU A 10 46.28 20.81 -16.64
N ALA A 11 45.55 20.31 -17.64
CA ALA A 11 46.05 19.27 -18.54
C ALA A 11 46.99 19.84 -19.61
N GLU A 12 46.82 21.12 -19.99
CA GLU A 12 47.68 21.82 -20.95
C GLU A 12 48.99 22.35 -20.34
N ALA A 13 49.10 22.45 -19.01
CA ALA A 13 50.31 22.92 -18.32
C ALA A 13 51.37 21.83 -18.05
N ALA A 14 51.02 20.55 -18.21
CA ALA A 14 51.89 19.42 -17.91
C ALA A 14 53.11 19.24 -18.86
N PRO A 15 53.03 19.53 -20.18
CA PRO A 15 54.20 19.44 -21.06
C PRO A 15 55.27 20.51 -20.75
N HIS A 16 54.85 21.68 -20.26
CA HIS A 16 55.76 22.81 -20.00
C HIS A 16 56.67 22.59 -18.79
N PHE A 17 56.23 21.84 -17.77
CA PHE A 17 57.07 21.49 -16.62
C PHE A 17 58.19 20.50 -16.98
N GLY A 18 57.93 19.60 -17.93
CA GLY A 18 58.94 18.67 -18.45
C GLY A 18 60.01 19.38 -19.27
N GLU A 19 59.62 20.35 -20.09
CA GLU A 19 60.56 21.15 -20.90
C GLU A 19 61.41 22.11 -20.06
N GLU A 20 60.87 22.73 -19.00
CA GLU A 20 61.65 23.59 -18.10
C GLU A 20 62.72 22.80 -17.32
N VAL A 21 62.40 21.58 -16.87
CA VAL A 21 63.38 20.71 -16.18
C VAL A 21 64.47 20.23 -17.13
N VAL A 22 64.12 19.90 -18.38
CA VAL A 22 65.11 19.53 -19.41
C VAL A 22 65.97 20.73 -19.83
N GLN A 23 65.42 21.95 -19.90
CA GLN A 23 66.20 23.17 -20.13
C GLN A 23 67.12 23.53 -18.95
N LEU A 24 66.69 23.29 -17.70
CA LEU A 24 67.52 23.46 -16.50
C LEU A 24 68.71 22.50 -16.48
N ILE A 25 68.50 21.25 -16.90
CA ILE A 25 69.57 20.23 -17.00
C ILE A 25 70.50 20.53 -18.19
N GLY A 26 69.98 21.11 -19.28
CA GLY A 26 70.77 21.47 -20.47
C GLY A 26 71.62 22.73 -20.35
N LYS A 27 71.36 23.63 -19.38
CA LYS A 27 72.07 24.92 -19.23
C LYS A 27 73.10 24.98 -18.09
N GLN A 28 73.33 23.90 -17.35
CA GLN A 28 74.38 23.83 -16.32
C GLN A 28 75.39 22.71 -16.58
N GLN A 29 76.18 22.83 -17.66
CA GLN A 29 77.50 22.21 -17.69
C GLN A 29 78.43 23.04 -16.79
N ASN A 30 78.87 22.44 -15.68
CA ASN A 30 79.77 22.97 -14.62
C ASN A 30 79.07 23.46 -13.33
N SER A 31 78.39 22.56 -12.63
CA SER A 31 78.55 22.41 -11.18
C SER A 31 77.94 21.08 -10.73
N ALA A 32 78.53 20.43 -9.73
CA ALA A 32 78.09 19.13 -9.23
C ALA A 32 76.68 19.24 -8.63
N ILE A 33 75.68 18.70 -9.33
CA ILE A 33 74.34 18.48 -8.76
C ILE A 33 74.50 17.39 -7.70
N SER A 34 74.20 17.69 -6.43
CA SER A 34 74.25 16.69 -5.36
C SER A 34 73.21 15.59 -5.63
N SER A 35 73.56 14.32 -5.33
CA SER A 35 72.63 13.19 -5.53
C SER A 35 71.29 13.39 -4.82
N ASP A 36 71.29 14.15 -3.73
CA ASP A 36 70.11 14.46 -2.91
C ASP A 36 69.09 15.32 -3.67
N ALA A 37 69.53 16.25 -4.51
CA ALA A 37 68.64 17.08 -5.31
C ALA A 37 67.94 16.26 -6.40
N LEU A 38 68.66 15.32 -7.01
CA LEU A 38 68.10 14.41 -8.02
C LEU A 38 67.12 13.41 -7.39
N GLN A 39 67.45 12.85 -6.22
CA GLN A 39 66.55 11.97 -5.47
C GLN A 39 65.26 12.69 -5.03
N SER A 40 65.38 13.94 -4.57
CA SER A 40 64.22 14.74 -4.15
C SER A 40 63.28 15.05 -5.32
N ALA A 41 63.83 15.37 -6.50
CA ALA A 41 63.04 15.63 -7.71
C ALA A 41 62.33 14.37 -8.23
N VAL A 42 63.01 13.21 -8.21
CA VAL A 42 62.42 11.92 -8.57
C VAL A 42 61.31 11.53 -7.59
N PHE A 43 61.52 11.75 -6.28
CA PHE A 43 60.53 11.47 -5.24
C PHE A 43 59.30 12.40 -5.33
N ALA A 44 59.51 13.68 -5.64
CA ALA A 44 58.42 14.62 -5.87
C ALA A 44 57.60 14.23 -7.13
N GLY A 45 58.27 13.82 -8.21
CA GLY A 45 57.63 13.35 -9.44
C GLY A 45 56.82 12.07 -9.26
N THR A 46 57.34 11.09 -8.53
CA THR A 46 56.61 9.84 -8.23
C THR A 46 55.43 10.08 -7.30
N THR A 47 55.56 10.98 -6.31
CA THR A 47 54.47 11.35 -5.41
C THR A 47 53.34 12.08 -6.15
N ALA A 48 53.68 13.01 -7.06
CA ALA A 48 52.69 13.71 -7.90
C ALA A 48 51.97 12.75 -8.86
N ALA A 49 52.69 11.80 -9.47
CA ALA A 49 52.10 10.77 -10.32
C ALA A 49 51.16 9.83 -9.54
N ALA A 50 51.54 9.43 -8.33
CA ALA A 50 50.69 8.62 -7.45
C ALA A 50 49.40 9.36 -7.05
N LEU A 51 49.48 10.64 -6.71
CA LEU A 51 48.32 11.50 -6.43
C LEU A 51 47.40 11.69 -7.64
N LEU A 52 47.96 11.81 -8.85
CA LEU A 52 47.19 11.89 -10.10
C LEU A 52 46.49 10.56 -10.43
N ILE A 53 47.16 9.43 -10.20
CA ILE A 53 46.57 8.10 -10.37
C ILE A 53 45.47 7.87 -9.34
N GLN A 54 45.67 8.27 -8.09
CA GLN A 54 44.67 8.15 -7.02
C GLN A 54 43.45 9.04 -7.31
N LYS A 55 43.63 10.30 -7.72
CA LYS A 55 42.53 11.17 -8.16
C LYS A 55 41.82 10.65 -9.40
N ARG A 56 42.54 10.12 -10.39
CA ARG A 56 41.92 9.45 -11.54
C ARG A 56 41.12 8.24 -11.09
N HIS A 57 41.69 7.41 -10.22
CA HIS A 57 41.02 6.23 -9.69
C HIS A 57 39.75 6.64 -8.94
N GLU A 58 39.77 7.66 -8.08
CA GLU A 58 38.57 8.20 -7.42
C GLU A 58 37.53 8.73 -8.41
N VAL A 59 37.95 9.49 -9.43
CA VAL A 59 37.05 10.01 -10.46
C VAL A 59 36.43 8.88 -11.29
N TYR A 60 37.21 7.89 -11.71
CA TYR A 60 36.72 6.71 -12.43
C TYR A 60 35.84 5.85 -11.53
N HIS A 61 36.20 5.65 -10.26
CA HIS A 61 35.39 4.89 -9.32
C HIS A 61 34.04 5.56 -9.08
N LYS A 62 34.00 6.91 -9.05
CA LYS A 62 32.78 7.72 -8.97
C LYS A 62 31.98 7.66 -10.27
N LEU A 63 32.62 7.79 -11.44
CA LEU A 63 31.95 7.69 -12.74
C LEU A 63 31.34 6.29 -12.98
N PHE A 64 32.06 5.23 -12.61
CA PHE A 64 31.61 3.84 -12.75
C PHE A 64 30.68 3.39 -11.62
N SER A 65 30.73 3.97 -10.43
CA SER A 65 29.69 3.76 -9.40
C SER A 65 28.38 4.44 -9.78
N ASP A 66 28.46 5.59 -10.45
CA ASP A 66 27.30 6.41 -10.79
C ASP A 66 26.64 5.96 -12.10
N LEU A 67 27.32 5.22 -12.98
CA LEU A 67 26.76 4.75 -14.25
C LEU A 67 25.63 3.73 -14.09
N PRO A 68 25.76 2.65 -13.28
CA PRO A 68 24.64 1.75 -12.99
C PRO A 68 23.48 2.51 -12.33
N LEU A 69 23.78 3.47 -11.47
CA LEU A 69 22.78 4.30 -10.82
C LEU A 69 22.04 5.16 -11.83
N TYR A 70 22.75 5.88 -12.70
CA TYR A 70 22.21 6.67 -13.79
C TYR A 70 21.29 5.85 -14.70
N ILE A 71 21.69 4.62 -15.05
CA ILE A 71 20.87 3.70 -15.85
C ILE A 71 19.61 3.28 -15.05
N LEU A 72 19.74 2.99 -13.76
CA LEU A 72 18.62 2.61 -12.91
C LEU A 72 17.66 3.77 -12.59
N THR A 73 18.10 5.02 -12.65
CA THR A 73 17.27 6.20 -12.39
C THR A 73 16.68 6.76 -13.69
N GLU A 74 17.50 7.10 -14.69
CA GLU A 74 17.07 7.73 -15.94
C GLU A 74 16.47 6.73 -16.94
N HIS A 75 16.93 5.48 -16.92
CA HIS A 75 16.42 4.41 -17.79
C HIS A 75 15.65 3.35 -17.00
N ARG A 76 15.17 3.68 -15.79
CA ARG A 76 14.39 2.82 -14.90
C ARG A 76 13.29 2.05 -15.64
N SER A 77 12.44 2.77 -16.37
CA SER A 77 11.31 2.19 -17.11
C SER A 77 11.77 1.12 -18.11
N SER A 78 12.86 1.37 -18.83
CA SER A 78 13.41 0.43 -19.81
C SER A 78 14.00 -0.81 -19.13
N VAL A 79 14.76 -0.62 -18.05
CA VAL A 79 15.35 -1.73 -17.28
C VAL A 79 14.26 -2.61 -16.66
N VAL A 80 13.26 -1.98 -16.03
CA VAL A 80 12.13 -2.70 -15.44
C VAL A 80 11.35 -3.43 -16.53
N THR A 81 11.06 -2.81 -17.67
CA THR A 81 10.30 -3.45 -18.75
C THR A 81 11.04 -4.64 -19.36
N VAL A 82 12.33 -4.48 -19.70
CA VAL A 82 13.10 -5.49 -20.45
C VAL A 82 13.58 -6.62 -19.55
N PHE A 83 13.98 -6.33 -18.32
CA PHE A 83 14.57 -7.32 -17.40
C PHE A 83 13.67 -7.59 -16.20
N GLY A 84 13.16 -6.54 -15.57
CA GLY A 84 12.36 -6.66 -14.34
C GLY A 84 11.05 -7.43 -14.53
N LEU A 85 10.30 -7.14 -15.59
CA LEU A 85 9.00 -7.78 -15.84
C LEU A 85 9.15 -9.26 -16.22
N PRO A 86 10.02 -9.66 -17.18
CA PRO A 86 10.24 -11.08 -17.46
C PRO A 86 10.78 -11.85 -16.25
N ALA A 87 11.73 -11.27 -15.50
CA ALA A 87 12.25 -11.90 -14.29
C ALA A 87 11.17 -12.06 -13.21
N SER A 88 10.32 -11.04 -13.02
CA SER A 88 9.16 -11.11 -12.13
C SER A 88 8.16 -12.17 -12.57
N LEU A 89 7.90 -12.34 -13.88
CA LEU A 89 7.02 -13.38 -14.40
C LEU A 89 7.59 -14.78 -14.12
N LEU A 90 8.89 -14.98 -14.35
CA LEU A 90 9.58 -16.24 -14.04
C LEU A 90 9.52 -16.53 -12.54
N TRP A 91 9.82 -15.54 -11.71
CA TRP A 91 9.71 -15.63 -10.26
C TRP A 91 8.30 -16.02 -9.83
N ASN A 92 7.28 -15.36 -10.36
CA ASN A 92 5.89 -15.64 -10.05
C ASN A 92 5.51 -17.07 -10.48
N SER A 93 5.92 -17.50 -11.68
CA SER A 93 5.69 -18.87 -12.17
C SER A 93 6.33 -19.91 -11.25
N LEU A 94 7.58 -19.68 -10.82
CA LEU A 94 8.30 -20.56 -9.88
C LEU A 94 7.63 -20.60 -8.50
N MET A 95 7.27 -19.44 -7.94
CA MET A 95 6.61 -19.35 -6.65
C MET A 95 5.22 -19.96 -6.67
N ASN A 96 4.45 -19.75 -7.74
CA ASN A 96 3.13 -20.38 -7.91
C ASN A 96 3.25 -21.89 -8.09
N ALA A 97 4.24 -22.36 -8.85
CA ALA A 97 4.50 -23.80 -8.98
C ALA A 97 4.88 -24.40 -7.62
N ARG A 98 5.76 -23.74 -6.85
CA ARG A 98 6.11 -24.14 -5.49
C ARG A 98 4.89 -24.14 -4.56
N SER A 99 4.10 -23.08 -4.55
CA SER A 99 2.90 -22.99 -3.71
C SER A 99 1.86 -24.03 -4.10
N ARG A 100 1.67 -24.31 -5.39
CA ARG A 100 0.79 -25.40 -5.86
C ARG A 100 1.33 -26.76 -5.45
N TYR A 101 2.64 -26.99 -5.54
CA TYR A 101 3.26 -28.23 -5.10
C TYR A 101 3.07 -28.43 -3.59
N ILE A 102 3.41 -27.41 -2.78
CA ILE A 102 3.19 -27.43 -1.33
C ILE A 102 1.71 -27.64 -1.03
N HIS A 103 0.81 -26.91 -1.68
CA HIS A 103 -0.62 -27.06 -1.41
C HIS A 103 -1.17 -28.43 -1.86
N THR A 104 -0.68 -29.01 -2.95
CA THR A 104 -1.18 -30.30 -3.44
C THR A 104 -0.65 -31.47 -2.62
N PHE A 105 0.61 -31.42 -2.19
CA PHE A 105 1.28 -32.56 -1.53
C PHE A 105 1.51 -32.37 -0.02
N TYR A 106 1.43 -31.14 0.47
CA TYR A 106 1.69 -30.77 1.87
C TYR A 106 0.56 -29.93 2.49
N SER A 107 -0.51 -29.54 1.77
CA SER A 107 -1.70 -29.01 2.42
C SER A 107 -2.34 -30.14 3.18
N ALA A 108 -2.32 -30.00 4.50
CA ALA A 108 -2.90 -30.98 5.40
C ALA A 108 -3.65 -30.19 6.47
N PRO A 109 -4.87 -29.69 6.15
CA PRO A 109 -5.70 -28.94 7.09
C PRO A 109 -5.87 -29.64 8.45
N HIS A 110 -5.92 -30.97 8.44
CA HIS A 110 -6.02 -31.81 9.64
C HIS A 110 -4.76 -31.82 10.53
N LEU A 111 -3.62 -31.29 10.05
CA LEU A 111 -2.38 -31.15 10.84
C LEU A 111 -2.25 -29.76 11.47
N HIS A 112 -3.29 -28.92 11.40
CA HIS A 112 -3.30 -27.61 12.03
C HIS A 112 -2.87 -27.66 13.50
N ASP A 113 -3.49 -28.53 14.31
CA ASP A 113 -3.19 -28.66 15.74
C ASP A 113 -1.73 -29.10 15.99
N GLN A 114 -1.20 -29.97 15.14
CA GLN A 114 0.20 -30.40 15.22
C GLN A 114 1.16 -29.24 14.93
N ARG A 115 0.84 -28.40 13.93
CA ARG A 115 1.62 -27.19 13.62
C ARG A 115 1.53 -26.17 14.74
N VAL A 116 0.33 -25.97 15.32
CA VAL A 116 0.15 -25.11 16.49
C VAL A 116 1.01 -25.58 17.66
N ALA A 117 1.02 -26.88 17.97
CA ALA A 117 1.87 -27.45 19.02
C ALA A 117 3.37 -27.21 18.76
N ALA A 118 3.82 -27.35 17.51
CA ALA A 118 5.22 -27.05 17.14
C ALA A 118 5.57 -25.56 17.29
N ILE A 119 4.63 -24.66 16.98
CA ILE A 119 4.81 -23.21 17.19
C ILE A 119 4.84 -22.88 18.69
N GLN A 120 3.97 -23.50 19.49
CA GLN A 120 4.01 -23.37 20.95
C GLN A 120 5.36 -23.80 21.53
N GLU A 121 5.91 -24.91 21.05
CA GLU A 121 7.22 -25.40 21.48
C GLU A 121 8.34 -24.42 21.13
N GLN A 122 8.34 -23.86 19.90
CA GLN A 122 9.30 -22.82 19.51
C GLN A 122 9.24 -21.60 20.44
N VAL A 123 8.03 -21.15 20.79
CA VAL A 123 7.84 -20.00 21.67
C VAL A 123 8.29 -20.34 23.09
N LYS A 124 8.00 -21.53 23.62
CA LYS A 124 8.39 -21.95 24.99
C LYS A 124 9.90 -22.20 25.14
N ASN A 125 10.53 -22.78 24.13
CA ASN A 125 11.95 -23.18 24.15
C ASN A 125 12.90 -22.05 23.71
N ARG A 126 12.43 -20.81 23.61
CA ARG A 126 13.26 -19.68 23.20
C ARG A 126 14.33 -19.38 24.26
N PRO A 127 15.58 -19.04 23.86
CA PRO A 127 16.68 -18.82 24.81
C PRO A 127 16.42 -17.72 25.84
N ASP A 128 15.74 -16.66 25.43
CA ASP A 128 15.32 -15.55 26.30
C ASP A 128 13.81 -15.35 26.22
N PRO A 129 13.04 -15.70 27.28
CA PRO A 129 11.62 -15.46 27.37
C PRO A 129 11.22 -13.98 27.22
N TYR A 130 12.10 -13.04 27.56
CA TYR A 130 11.83 -11.60 27.54
C TYR A 130 12.25 -10.95 26.22
N ALA A 131 12.93 -11.68 25.34
CA ALA A 131 13.33 -11.17 24.04
C ALA A 131 12.11 -11.08 23.09
N PRO A 132 12.00 -9.98 22.32
CA PRO A 132 10.85 -9.75 21.47
C PRO A 132 10.77 -10.79 20.34
N ILE A 133 9.55 -11.25 20.04
CA ILE A 133 9.27 -12.22 19.00
C ILE A 133 8.52 -11.58 17.82
N CYS A 134 8.68 -12.17 16.64
CA CYS A 134 7.91 -11.83 15.44
C CYS A 134 7.81 -13.04 14.52
N THR A 135 6.88 -13.00 13.56
CA THR A 135 6.76 -14.04 12.53
C THR A 135 8.02 -14.11 11.66
N SER A 136 8.47 -15.32 11.30
CA SER A 136 9.59 -15.58 10.38
C SER A 136 9.40 -15.04 8.97
N ARG A 137 8.14 -14.74 8.57
CA ARG A 137 7.81 -14.14 7.27
C ARG A 137 8.68 -12.91 6.98
N PRO A 138 9.57 -12.95 5.97
CA PRO A 138 10.44 -11.82 5.66
C PRO A 138 9.67 -10.55 5.29
N GLY A 139 10.23 -9.38 5.63
CA GLY A 139 9.59 -8.08 5.34
C GLY A 139 9.32 -7.84 3.85
N TRP A 140 10.19 -8.34 2.96
CA TRP A 140 10.03 -8.20 1.50
C TRP A 140 8.80 -8.94 0.95
N GLN A 141 8.27 -9.94 1.67
CA GLN A 141 7.03 -10.62 1.26
C GLN A 141 5.77 -9.82 1.61
N SER A 142 5.88 -8.77 2.41
CA SER A 142 4.78 -7.87 2.74
C SER A 142 4.47 -6.95 1.57
N ILE A 143 3.18 -6.66 1.33
CA ILE A 143 2.75 -5.64 0.36
C ILE A 143 3.00 -4.23 0.91
N SER A 144 2.91 -4.06 2.24
CA SER A 144 3.09 -2.76 2.91
C SER A 144 4.42 -2.08 2.54
N PRO A 145 4.41 -0.81 2.12
CA PRO A 145 5.62 -0.11 1.67
C PRO A 145 6.64 0.08 2.80
N SER A 146 6.19 -0.03 4.05
CA SER A 146 7.01 0.17 5.24
C SER A 146 8.17 -0.81 5.40
N TYR A 147 9.33 -0.27 5.80
CA TYR A 147 10.51 -1.08 6.06
C TYR A 147 10.56 -1.54 7.52
N ARG A 148 10.15 -2.80 7.75
CA ARG A 148 10.07 -3.41 9.09
C ARG A 148 11.44 -3.85 9.62
N THR A 149 12.28 -2.90 10.05
CA THR A 149 13.64 -3.14 10.56
C THR A 149 13.69 -4.13 11.73
N TYR A 150 12.64 -4.16 12.56
CA TYR A 150 12.54 -5.05 13.72
C TYR A 150 12.67 -6.54 13.35
N LYS A 151 12.25 -6.95 12.15
CA LYS A 151 12.32 -8.35 11.71
C LYS A 151 13.76 -8.88 11.57
N LYS A 152 14.76 -7.99 11.49
CA LYS A 152 16.19 -8.37 11.51
C LYS A 152 16.76 -8.53 12.92
N LYS A 153 16.08 -7.96 13.93
CA LYS A 153 16.58 -7.85 15.31
C LYS A 153 15.87 -8.80 16.27
N TRP A 154 14.59 -9.10 16.02
CA TRP A 154 13.73 -9.85 16.93
C TRP A 154 13.73 -11.34 16.59
N ASN A 155 13.35 -12.17 17.55
CA ASN A 155 13.31 -13.62 17.39
C ASN A 155 12.22 -14.00 16.37
N ALA A 156 12.63 -14.67 15.29
CA ALA A 156 11.76 -15.12 14.23
C ALA A 156 11.11 -16.48 14.58
N ILE A 157 9.79 -16.51 14.74
CA ILE A 157 9.01 -17.72 14.99
C ILE A 157 8.48 -18.24 13.66
N ASP A 158 8.77 -19.49 13.33
CA ASP A 158 8.29 -20.09 12.10
C ASP A 158 6.83 -20.51 12.22
N MET A 159 6.01 -20.10 11.25
CA MET A 159 4.56 -20.28 11.27
C MET A 159 4.06 -20.76 9.89
N PRO A 160 4.21 -22.05 9.55
CA PRO A 160 3.82 -22.60 8.25
C PRO A 160 2.30 -22.82 8.15
N LEU A 161 1.52 -21.74 8.30
CA LEU A 161 0.06 -21.75 8.40
C LEU A 161 -0.57 -21.06 7.17
N HIS A 162 -0.84 -21.83 6.11
CA HIS A 162 -1.25 -21.37 4.77
C HIS A 162 -2.56 -21.99 4.24
N ASP A 163 -3.26 -22.77 5.05
CA ASP A 163 -4.39 -23.59 4.62
C ASP A 163 -5.75 -22.96 4.92
N ILE A 164 -6.71 -23.23 4.03
CA ILE A 164 -8.13 -23.06 4.33
C ILE A 164 -8.57 -24.35 5.04
N LEU A 165 -8.97 -24.23 6.30
CA LEU A 165 -9.20 -25.36 7.20
C LEU A 165 -10.56 -26.01 6.97
N SER A 166 -11.61 -25.19 6.87
CA SER A 166 -12.96 -25.65 6.58
C SER A 166 -13.83 -24.53 5.98
N MET A 167 -14.92 -24.93 5.33
CA MET A 167 -15.93 -24.02 4.78
C MET A 167 -17.31 -24.57 5.13
N ASP A 168 -18.07 -23.82 5.92
CA ASP A 168 -19.48 -24.06 6.12
C ASP A 168 -20.29 -23.11 5.23
N THR A 169 -20.98 -23.70 4.25
CA THR A 169 -21.81 -22.99 3.27
C THR A 169 -23.29 -23.26 3.47
N SER A 170 -23.66 -23.90 4.59
CA SER A 170 -25.04 -24.02 4.99
C SER A 170 -25.62 -22.65 5.37
N ASP A 171 -26.92 -22.49 5.24
CA ASP A 171 -27.61 -21.23 5.59
C ASP A 171 -27.45 -20.86 7.08
N GLU A 172 -27.17 -21.85 7.95
CA GLU A 172 -26.95 -21.66 9.39
C GLU A 172 -25.49 -21.33 9.73
N GLY A 173 -24.52 -21.79 8.92
CA GLY A 173 -23.10 -21.68 9.21
C GLY A 173 -22.41 -20.48 8.59
N MET A 174 -22.50 -20.30 7.26
CA MET A 174 -21.90 -19.20 6.49
C MET A 174 -20.53 -18.71 7.01
N ILE A 175 -19.61 -19.65 7.24
CA ILE A 175 -18.28 -19.39 7.83
C ILE A 175 -17.18 -20.07 7.01
N VAL A 176 -16.04 -19.38 6.86
CA VAL A 176 -14.78 -19.97 6.40
C VAL A 176 -13.75 -19.92 7.52
N HIS A 177 -13.10 -21.06 7.81
CA HIS A 177 -12.02 -21.17 8.80
C HIS A 177 -10.69 -21.22 8.07
N VAL A 178 -9.78 -20.31 8.40
CA VAL A 178 -8.52 -20.10 7.67
C VAL A 178 -7.33 -19.87 8.57
N GLU A 179 -6.16 -20.22 8.06
CA GLU A 179 -4.87 -19.86 8.62
C GLU A 179 -4.42 -18.44 8.20
N PRO A 180 -3.57 -17.75 8.99
CA PRO A 180 -3.22 -16.34 8.81
C PRO A 180 -2.55 -16.01 7.47
N PHE A 181 -1.80 -16.92 6.85
CA PHE A 181 -1.08 -16.64 5.61
C PHE A 181 -1.85 -17.04 4.35
N VAL A 182 -3.12 -17.46 4.48
CA VAL A 182 -4.03 -17.53 3.35
C VAL A 182 -4.21 -16.13 2.75
N SER A 183 -4.08 -16.01 1.43
CA SER A 183 -4.28 -14.74 0.73
C SER A 183 -5.74 -14.51 0.32
N ILE A 184 -6.13 -13.26 0.11
CA ILE A 184 -7.45 -12.90 -0.43
C ILE A 184 -7.66 -13.51 -1.82
N GLY A 185 -6.61 -13.60 -2.63
CA GLY A 185 -6.65 -14.29 -3.91
C GLY A 185 -7.00 -15.79 -3.79
N GLN A 186 -6.43 -16.48 -2.79
CA GLN A 186 -6.77 -17.88 -2.50
C GLN A 186 -8.23 -18.01 -2.04
N LEU A 187 -8.69 -17.14 -1.13
CA LEU A 187 -10.07 -17.14 -0.64
C LEU A 187 -11.09 -16.88 -1.76
N THR A 188 -10.90 -15.82 -2.55
CA THR A 188 -11.81 -15.50 -3.66
C THR A 188 -11.81 -16.59 -4.74
N HIS A 189 -10.68 -17.27 -4.98
CA HIS A 189 -10.64 -18.41 -5.90
C HIS A 189 -11.41 -19.62 -5.37
N ALA A 190 -11.42 -19.84 -4.06
CA ALA A 190 -12.09 -20.98 -3.45
C ALA A 190 -13.59 -20.74 -3.18
N LEU A 191 -13.98 -19.49 -2.89
CA LEU A 191 -15.35 -19.09 -2.53
C LEU A 191 -16.19 -18.69 -3.76
N ASN A 192 -15.70 -17.80 -4.63
CA ASN A 192 -16.51 -17.22 -5.71
C ASN A 192 -17.13 -18.27 -6.66
N PRO A 193 -16.42 -19.35 -7.07
CA PRO A 193 -17.01 -20.39 -7.90
C PRO A 193 -18.15 -21.16 -7.24
N LYS A 194 -18.20 -21.17 -5.90
CA LYS A 194 -19.27 -21.78 -5.10
C LYS A 194 -20.43 -20.81 -4.85
N GLY A 195 -20.36 -19.57 -5.36
CA GLY A 195 -21.39 -18.55 -5.16
C GLY A 195 -21.27 -17.79 -3.84
N PHE A 196 -20.11 -17.80 -3.19
CA PHE A 196 -19.85 -17.10 -1.93
C PHE A 196 -18.65 -16.16 -2.02
N THR A 197 -18.60 -15.17 -1.13
CA THR A 197 -17.48 -14.23 -0.98
C THR A 197 -17.38 -13.75 0.46
N LEU A 198 -16.33 -13.01 0.81
CA LEU A 198 -16.28 -12.29 2.09
C LEU A 198 -17.14 -11.01 2.00
N PRO A 199 -17.76 -10.55 3.10
CA PRO A 199 -18.46 -9.27 3.13
C PRO A 199 -17.57 -8.07 2.77
N VAL A 200 -16.30 -8.13 3.15
CA VAL A 200 -15.26 -7.12 2.86
C VAL A 200 -14.08 -7.83 2.17
N VAL A 201 -13.76 -7.44 0.93
CA VAL A 201 -12.73 -8.08 0.10
C VAL A 201 -11.71 -7.05 -0.38
N PRO A 202 -10.62 -6.82 0.36
CA PRO A 202 -9.58 -5.87 -0.06
C PRO A 202 -9.02 -6.20 -1.46
N GLU A 203 -8.78 -5.15 -2.25
CA GLU A 203 -8.56 -5.17 -3.71
C GLU A 203 -7.32 -5.91 -4.28
N MET A 204 -6.51 -6.55 -3.44
CA MET A 204 -5.23 -7.15 -3.83
C MET A 204 -5.15 -8.64 -3.50
N ASP A 205 -4.85 -9.45 -4.51
CA ASP A 205 -4.71 -10.92 -4.42
C ASP A 205 -3.69 -11.39 -3.36
N ASP A 206 -2.61 -10.62 -3.16
CA ASP A 206 -1.45 -11.00 -2.32
C ASP A 206 -1.59 -10.58 -0.84
N LEU A 207 -2.66 -9.89 -0.46
CA LEU A 207 -2.94 -9.56 0.95
C LEU A 207 -3.31 -10.81 1.73
N THR A 208 -2.71 -10.97 2.91
CA THR A 208 -2.92 -12.15 3.79
C THR A 208 -3.96 -11.85 4.85
N VAL A 209 -4.82 -12.82 5.14
CA VAL A 209 -5.91 -12.71 6.14
C VAL A 209 -5.40 -12.20 7.49
N GLY A 210 -4.31 -12.76 8.01
CA GLY A 210 -3.77 -12.34 9.31
C GLY A 210 -3.25 -10.91 9.32
N GLY A 211 -2.80 -10.39 8.17
CA GLY A 211 -2.41 -8.99 8.03
C GLY A 211 -3.60 -8.03 8.09
N LEU A 212 -4.72 -8.42 7.48
CA LEU A 212 -5.96 -7.66 7.49
C LEU A 212 -6.67 -7.72 8.86
N ILE A 213 -6.62 -8.88 9.52
CA ILE A 213 -7.17 -9.06 10.87
C ILE A 213 -6.40 -8.22 11.89
N MET A 214 -5.07 -8.34 11.93
CA MET A 214 -4.26 -7.67 12.95
C MET A 214 -3.96 -6.21 12.63
N GLY A 215 -3.97 -5.85 11.35
CA GLY A 215 -3.82 -4.48 10.88
C GLY A 215 -5.18 -3.85 10.69
N THR A 216 -5.45 -3.46 9.45
CA THR A 216 -6.71 -2.89 9.00
C THR A 216 -7.03 -3.38 7.59
N GLY A 217 -8.30 -3.30 7.21
CA GLY A 217 -8.76 -3.61 5.87
C GLY A 217 -10.08 -2.89 5.64
N ILE A 218 -10.11 -2.05 4.60
CA ILE A 218 -11.27 -1.30 4.14
C ILE A 218 -11.44 -1.54 2.65
N GLU A 219 -12.68 -1.49 2.17
CA GLU A 219 -12.99 -1.65 0.77
C GLU A 219 -14.35 -1.03 0.43
N SER A 220 -14.70 -0.90 -0.85
CA SER A 220 -16.00 -0.42 -1.36
C SER A 220 -17.27 -0.96 -0.67
N SER A 221 -17.27 -2.13 -0.03
CA SER A 221 -18.41 -2.65 0.75
C SER A 221 -18.38 -2.29 2.25
N SER A 222 -17.32 -1.64 2.73
CA SER A 222 -17.11 -1.30 4.14
C SER A 222 -18.10 -0.27 4.69
N HIS A 223 -18.72 0.55 3.84
CA HIS A 223 -19.81 1.43 4.26
C HIS A 223 -21.00 0.63 4.83
N LYS A 224 -21.17 -0.62 4.38
CA LYS A 224 -22.26 -1.53 4.76
C LYS A 224 -21.87 -2.56 5.81
N TYR A 225 -20.65 -3.10 5.73
CA TYR A 225 -20.17 -4.20 6.59
C TYR A 225 -19.07 -3.79 7.58
N GLY A 226 -18.71 -2.52 7.62
CA GLY A 226 -17.62 -2.01 8.43
C GLY A 226 -16.24 -2.43 7.92
N LEU A 227 -15.26 -2.44 8.83
CA LEU A 227 -13.89 -2.85 8.52
C LEU A 227 -13.76 -4.38 8.44
N PHE A 228 -12.68 -4.86 7.83
CA PHE A 228 -12.44 -6.30 7.62
C PHE A 228 -12.55 -7.12 8.91
N HIS A 229 -12.18 -6.57 10.05
CA HIS A 229 -12.26 -7.30 11.32
C HIS A 229 -13.68 -7.54 11.83
N GLU A 230 -14.69 -6.80 11.35
CA GLU A 230 -16.09 -7.00 11.75
C GLU A 230 -16.70 -8.30 11.20
N ILE A 231 -16.04 -8.90 10.20
CA ILE A 231 -16.46 -10.20 9.65
C ILE A 231 -15.91 -11.38 10.46
N ILE A 232 -15.05 -11.13 11.46
CA ILE A 232 -14.43 -12.17 12.29
C ILE A 232 -15.47 -12.71 13.28
N VAL A 233 -15.46 -14.03 13.45
CA VAL A 233 -16.29 -14.74 14.44
C VAL A 233 -15.44 -15.29 15.59
N GLU A 234 -14.25 -15.79 15.27
CA GLU A 234 -13.37 -16.46 16.23
C GLU A 234 -11.90 -16.26 15.84
N LEU A 235 -11.04 -16.08 16.84
CA LEU A 235 -9.60 -15.95 16.68
C LEU A 235 -8.88 -16.94 17.58
N GLU A 236 -7.96 -17.72 17.01
CA GLU A 236 -7.05 -18.55 17.78
C GLU A 236 -5.68 -17.86 17.86
N LEU A 237 -5.21 -17.62 19.08
CA LEU A 237 -4.04 -16.80 19.35
C LEU A 237 -3.05 -17.54 20.25
N LEU A 238 -1.76 -17.42 19.92
CA LEU A 238 -0.66 -17.81 20.79
C LEU A 238 -0.13 -16.59 21.54
N LEU A 239 -0.23 -16.63 22.87
CA LEU A 239 0.27 -15.59 23.77
C LEU A 239 1.78 -15.73 24.02
N GLY A 240 2.38 -14.72 24.67
CA GLY A 240 3.82 -14.62 24.85
C GLY A 240 4.41 -15.71 25.77
N ASP A 241 3.59 -16.27 26.65
CA ASP A 241 3.93 -17.37 27.56
C ASP A 241 3.80 -18.76 26.88
N GLY A 242 3.33 -18.82 25.64
CA GLY A 242 3.08 -20.06 24.91
C GLY A 242 1.68 -20.65 25.12
N THR A 243 0.79 -19.95 25.83
CA THR A 243 -0.62 -20.32 25.99
C THR A 243 -1.39 -20.06 24.69
N VAL A 244 -2.18 -21.03 24.25
CA VAL A 244 -3.12 -20.86 23.13
C VAL A 244 -4.50 -20.54 23.68
N VAL A 245 -5.12 -19.50 23.15
CA VAL A 245 -6.46 -19.06 23.53
C VAL A 245 -7.34 -18.95 22.29
N VAL A 246 -8.62 -19.27 22.45
CA VAL A 246 -9.65 -19.05 21.44
C VAL A 246 -10.52 -17.89 21.91
N ALA A 247 -10.47 -16.78 21.19
CA ALA A 247 -11.16 -15.54 21.53
C ALA A 247 -12.39 -15.35 20.62
N THR A 248 -13.54 -15.10 21.25
CA THR A 248 -14.81 -14.77 20.59
C THR A 248 -15.43 -13.54 21.25
N ALA A 249 -16.44 -12.94 20.62
CA ALA A 249 -17.08 -11.72 21.14
C ALA A 249 -17.82 -11.92 22.49
N ASP A 250 -18.11 -13.17 22.84
CA ASP A 250 -19.02 -13.59 23.92
C ASP A 250 -18.38 -14.47 25.00
N ASN A 251 -17.07 -14.75 24.92
CA ASN A 251 -16.35 -15.54 25.92
C ASN A 251 -15.45 -14.68 26.84
N GLU A 252 -14.69 -15.35 27.72
CA GLU A 252 -13.79 -14.70 28.69
C GLU A 252 -12.63 -13.91 28.06
N TYR A 253 -12.35 -14.16 26.77
CA TYR A 253 -11.34 -13.47 25.96
C TYR A 253 -11.96 -12.40 25.04
N SER A 254 -13.20 -11.98 25.29
CA SER A 254 -13.89 -11.01 24.45
C SER A 254 -13.26 -9.61 24.40
N ASP A 255 -12.48 -9.22 25.40
CA ASP A 255 -11.68 -8.00 25.36
C ASP A 255 -10.41 -8.17 24.50
N LEU A 256 -9.78 -9.34 24.53
CA LEU A 256 -8.71 -9.69 23.59
C LEU A 256 -9.22 -9.74 22.15
N PHE A 257 -10.37 -10.38 21.91
CA PHE A 257 -11.02 -10.46 20.60
C PHE A 257 -11.20 -9.07 19.95
N ARG A 258 -11.73 -8.11 20.71
CA ARG A 258 -11.98 -6.74 20.25
C ARG A 258 -10.70 -5.91 20.05
N ALA A 259 -9.59 -6.29 20.68
CA ALA A 259 -8.35 -5.52 20.66
C ALA A 259 -7.26 -6.07 19.73
N VAL A 260 -7.44 -7.28 19.19
CA VAL A 260 -6.53 -7.85 18.18
C VAL A 260 -6.50 -7.02 16.89
N PRO A 261 -7.62 -6.50 16.36
CA PRO A 261 -7.59 -5.52 15.28
C PRO A 261 -6.73 -4.32 15.66
N TRP A 262 -5.98 -3.78 14.69
CA TRP A 262 -5.02 -2.69 14.91
C TRP A 262 -3.85 -2.99 15.88
N SER A 263 -3.74 -4.20 16.42
CA SER A 263 -2.62 -4.57 17.30
C SER A 263 -1.31 -4.85 16.54
N TYR A 264 -1.39 -5.12 15.23
CA TYR A 264 -0.26 -5.57 14.41
C TYR A 264 0.54 -6.72 15.05
N GLY A 265 -0.17 -7.64 15.71
CA GLY A 265 0.40 -8.84 16.33
C GLY A 265 1.26 -8.54 17.56
N THR A 266 0.89 -7.51 18.32
CA THR A 266 1.56 -7.17 19.59
C THR A 266 0.82 -7.70 20.82
N LEU A 267 -0.32 -8.34 20.63
CA LEU A 267 -1.06 -9.05 21.70
C LEU A 267 -0.89 -10.58 21.65
N GLY A 268 -0.52 -11.13 20.49
CA GLY A 268 -0.40 -12.56 20.25
C GLY A 268 -0.02 -12.85 18.80
N LEU A 269 0.36 -14.09 18.51
CA LEU A 269 0.49 -14.61 17.14
C LEU A 269 -0.83 -15.27 16.73
N LEU A 270 -1.39 -14.88 15.57
CA LEU A 270 -2.62 -15.47 15.05
C LEU A 270 -2.32 -16.83 14.44
N LEU A 271 -3.06 -17.85 14.87
CA LEU A 271 -2.91 -19.23 14.43
C LEU A 271 -4.00 -19.61 13.43
N SER A 272 -5.25 -19.23 13.70
CA SER A 272 -6.37 -19.39 12.79
C SER A 272 -7.49 -18.38 13.06
N ALA A 273 -8.39 -18.20 12.10
CA ALA A 273 -9.54 -17.31 12.22
C ALA A 273 -10.77 -17.87 11.50
N LYS A 274 -11.95 -17.70 12.09
CA LYS A 274 -13.24 -17.95 11.43
C LYS A 274 -13.84 -16.64 10.94
N LEU A 275 -14.18 -16.57 9.66
CA LEU A 275 -14.70 -15.38 8.99
C LEU A 275 -16.09 -15.67 8.43
N LYS A 276 -17.00 -14.70 8.54
CA LYS A 276 -18.31 -14.76 7.86
C LYS A 276 -18.13 -14.71 6.34
N ILE A 277 -18.97 -15.44 5.62
CA ILE A 277 -19.13 -15.36 4.17
C ILE A 277 -20.56 -14.93 3.81
N ILE A 278 -20.74 -14.40 2.61
CA ILE A 278 -22.04 -14.02 2.05
C ILE A 278 -22.22 -14.60 0.65
N PRO A 279 -23.46 -14.82 0.20
CA PRO A 279 -23.73 -15.14 -1.21
C PRO A 279 -23.26 -14.03 -2.15
N CYS A 280 -22.75 -14.40 -3.33
CA CYS A 280 -22.34 -13.48 -4.38
C CYS A 280 -22.85 -13.92 -5.76
N LYS A 281 -22.89 -12.97 -6.70
CA LYS A 281 -23.27 -13.23 -8.10
C LYS A 281 -22.08 -13.09 -9.04
N ASN A 282 -22.26 -13.47 -10.31
CA ASN A 282 -21.15 -13.55 -11.26
C ASN A 282 -20.60 -12.19 -11.69
N TYR A 283 -21.40 -11.13 -11.64
CA TYR A 283 -21.04 -9.78 -12.09
C TYR A 283 -21.38 -8.72 -11.04
N VAL A 284 -20.72 -7.58 -11.18
CA VAL A 284 -21.06 -6.32 -10.52
C VAL A 284 -21.54 -5.33 -11.58
N LYS A 285 -22.77 -4.86 -11.45
CA LYS A 285 -23.28 -3.72 -12.24
C LYS A 285 -22.75 -2.45 -11.59
N LEU A 286 -21.74 -1.84 -12.20
CA LEU A 286 -21.06 -0.67 -11.69
C LEU A 286 -21.56 0.58 -12.43
N THR A 287 -21.96 1.59 -11.68
CA THR A 287 -22.42 2.89 -12.19
C THR A 287 -21.39 3.95 -11.84
N TYR A 288 -20.77 4.54 -12.86
CA TYR A 288 -19.83 5.65 -12.77
C TYR A 288 -20.59 6.96 -12.88
N THR A 289 -20.50 7.84 -11.88
CA THR A 289 -21.14 9.16 -11.88
C THR A 289 -20.06 10.23 -11.81
N PRO A 290 -19.77 10.94 -12.92
CA PRO A 290 -18.77 11.99 -12.93
C PRO A 290 -19.29 13.25 -12.22
N HIS A 291 -18.42 13.89 -11.45
CA HIS A 291 -18.67 15.13 -10.72
C HIS A 291 -17.56 16.13 -11.02
N HIS A 292 -17.95 17.41 -11.09
CA HIS A 292 -17.07 18.55 -11.38
C HIS A 292 -17.16 19.63 -10.27
N SER A 293 -17.48 19.21 -9.06
CA SER A 293 -17.27 19.98 -7.84
C SER A 293 -16.91 19.07 -6.67
N LYS A 294 -16.12 19.59 -5.73
CA LYS A 294 -15.79 18.92 -4.46
C LYS A 294 -17.04 18.45 -3.72
N ASP A 295 -17.95 19.40 -3.48
CA ASP A 295 -19.15 19.16 -2.69
C ASP A 295 -20.09 18.15 -3.39
N GLY A 296 -20.06 18.09 -4.73
CA GLY A 296 -20.88 17.18 -5.52
C GLY A 296 -20.54 15.71 -5.29
N TYR A 297 -19.27 15.31 -5.42
CA TYR A 297 -18.89 13.92 -5.21
C TYR A 297 -18.92 13.54 -3.72
N VAL A 298 -18.56 14.46 -2.81
CA VAL A 298 -18.63 14.23 -1.36
C VAL A 298 -20.06 13.93 -0.94
N GLU A 299 -21.01 14.80 -1.29
CA GLU A 299 -22.40 14.61 -0.88
C GLU A 299 -23.04 13.39 -1.56
N HIS A 300 -22.73 13.13 -2.83
CA HIS A 300 -23.23 11.93 -3.51
C HIS A 300 -22.75 10.63 -2.84
N MET A 301 -21.49 10.55 -2.42
CA MET A 301 -20.98 9.37 -1.71
C MET A 301 -21.65 9.19 -0.35
N ARG A 302 -21.84 10.26 0.41
CA ARG A 302 -22.51 10.23 1.73
C ARG A 302 -23.95 9.73 1.63
N GLN A 303 -24.66 10.13 0.57
CA GLN A 303 -26.01 9.63 0.28
C GLN A 303 -26.01 8.14 -0.05
N LEU A 304 -25.06 7.66 -0.85
CA LEU A 304 -24.97 6.26 -1.23
C LEU A 304 -24.50 5.37 -0.07
N SER A 305 -23.65 5.88 0.83
CA SER A 305 -23.07 5.10 1.93
C SER A 305 -24.03 4.79 3.06
N GLY A 306 -25.22 5.41 3.08
CA GLY A 306 -26.17 5.28 4.19
C GLY A 306 -25.76 6.09 5.43
N GLU A 307 -24.95 7.14 5.29
CA GLU A 307 -24.53 7.98 6.43
C GLU A 307 -25.74 8.60 7.15
N TYR A 308 -26.75 8.98 6.38
CA TYR A 308 -28.00 9.57 6.85
C TYR A 308 -29.02 8.54 7.35
N ASP A 309 -28.71 7.25 7.28
CA ASP A 309 -29.59 6.19 7.80
C ASP A 309 -29.48 6.08 9.32
N THR A 310 -30.61 5.87 9.99
CA THR A 310 -30.62 5.67 11.45
C THR A 310 -30.19 4.25 11.79
N LYS A 311 -29.05 4.09 12.47
CA LYS A 311 -28.57 2.79 12.95
C LYS A 311 -29.12 2.46 14.34
N LYS A 312 -29.57 1.22 14.56
CA LYS A 312 -29.81 0.73 15.93
C LYS A 312 -28.54 0.05 16.42
N ILE A 313 -27.88 0.67 17.40
CA ILE A 313 -26.71 0.07 18.07
C ILE A 313 -27.23 -0.91 19.13
N THR A 314 -26.94 -2.20 18.98
CA THR A 314 -27.29 -3.24 19.97
C THR A 314 -26.05 -4.07 20.29
N ASN A 315 -25.64 -4.11 21.57
CA ASN A 315 -24.52 -4.91 22.09
C ASN A 315 -23.18 -4.76 21.32
N GLY A 316 -22.85 -3.55 20.85
CA GLY A 316 -21.60 -3.30 20.13
C GLY A 316 -21.58 -3.81 18.69
N ASN A 317 -22.70 -4.34 18.17
CA ASN A 317 -22.87 -4.63 16.74
C ASN A 317 -23.78 -3.58 16.09
N ILE A 318 -23.38 -3.11 14.93
CA ILE A 318 -24.16 -2.17 14.12
C ILE A 318 -25.20 -2.97 13.31
N ASN A 319 -26.48 -2.83 13.65
CA ASN A 319 -27.58 -3.34 12.83
C ASN A 319 -28.19 -2.19 12.02
N THR A 320 -27.99 -2.23 10.70
CA THR A 320 -28.65 -1.33 9.74
C THR A 320 -30.08 -1.79 9.51
N ASN A 321 -31.02 -1.29 10.29
CA ASN A 321 -32.43 -1.36 9.89
C ASN A 321 -32.66 -0.26 8.87
N GLY A 322 -32.89 -0.63 7.60
CA GLY A 322 -33.25 0.32 6.54
C GLY A 322 -34.36 1.26 7.01
N HIS A 323 -34.15 2.57 6.85
CA HIS A 323 -35.11 3.55 7.34
C HIS A 323 -36.28 3.69 6.36
N HIS A 324 -37.51 3.48 6.86
CA HIS A 324 -38.70 4.10 6.26
C HIS A 324 -38.64 5.60 6.54
N SER A 325 -38.27 6.39 5.53
CA SER A 325 -38.35 7.85 5.58
C SER A 325 -39.81 8.29 5.79
N LYS A 326 -40.03 9.23 6.73
CA LYS A 326 -41.34 9.88 6.97
C LYS A 326 -41.82 10.77 5.81
N ASN A 327 -41.02 10.92 4.76
CA ASN A 327 -41.35 11.73 3.59
C ASN A 327 -41.30 10.88 2.32
N GLY A 328 -42.32 10.03 2.09
CA GLY A 328 -42.88 9.61 0.79
C GLY A 328 -41.98 9.23 -0.40
N HIS A 329 -40.66 9.15 -0.26
CA HIS A 329 -39.73 8.65 -1.25
C HIS A 329 -39.34 7.25 -0.82
N ASP A 330 -39.67 6.27 -1.68
CA ASP A 330 -39.30 4.86 -1.51
C ASP A 330 -37.85 4.76 -1.04
N SER A 331 -37.66 4.22 0.16
CA SER A 331 -36.35 3.98 0.77
C SER A 331 -35.51 3.11 -0.15
N LYS A 332 -34.62 3.74 -0.91
CA LYS A 332 -33.72 3.04 -1.83
C LYS A 332 -32.65 2.37 -0.98
N SER A 333 -32.62 1.04 -0.98
CA SER A 333 -31.55 0.22 -0.37
C SER A 333 -30.17 0.80 -0.69
N THR A 334 -29.30 0.92 0.31
CA THR A 334 -27.88 1.26 0.11
C THR A 334 -27.22 0.26 -0.85
N PRO A 335 -26.39 0.72 -1.79
CA PRO A 335 -25.72 -0.15 -2.73
C PRO A 335 -24.85 -1.21 -2.06
N MET A 336 -24.52 -2.30 -2.75
CA MET A 336 -23.54 -3.27 -2.24
C MET A 336 -22.11 -2.67 -2.15
N PHE A 337 -21.74 -1.86 -3.14
CA PHE A 337 -20.40 -1.26 -3.24
C PHE A 337 -20.50 0.25 -3.47
N VAL A 338 -19.69 1.04 -2.75
CA VAL A 338 -19.56 2.49 -2.89
C VAL A 338 -18.10 2.90 -2.72
N GLU A 339 -17.55 3.59 -3.72
CA GLU A 339 -16.20 4.16 -3.70
C GLU A 339 -16.12 5.37 -4.64
N ALA A 340 -15.04 6.16 -4.58
CA ALA A 340 -14.74 7.14 -5.60
C ALA A 340 -13.24 7.30 -5.86
N LEU A 341 -12.94 7.84 -7.03
CA LEU A 341 -11.62 8.34 -7.38
C LEU A 341 -11.74 9.84 -7.66
N ALA A 342 -11.05 10.66 -6.87
CA ALA A 342 -10.90 12.08 -7.13
C ALA A 342 -9.64 12.32 -7.99
N TYR A 343 -9.75 13.13 -9.04
CA TYR A 343 -8.66 13.48 -9.95
C TYR A 343 -8.19 14.94 -9.80
N SER A 344 -8.96 15.73 -9.06
CA SER A 344 -8.59 17.01 -8.48
C SER A 344 -9.50 17.28 -7.29
N LEU A 345 -9.27 18.38 -6.57
CA LEU A 345 -10.18 18.80 -5.50
C LEU A 345 -11.61 18.98 -6.03
N GLU A 346 -11.75 19.42 -7.28
CA GLU A 346 -13.04 19.71 -7.91
C GLU A 346 -13.57 18.61 -8.82
N THR A 347 -12.80 17.56 -9.13
CA THR A 347 -13.26 16.52 -10.07
C THR A 347 -13.10 15.14 -9.49
N GLY A 348 -14.14 14.34 -9.62
CA GLY A 348 -14.15 12.96 -9.11
C GLY A 348 -15.21 12.12 -9.77
N VAL A 349 -15.03 10.80 -9.71
CA VAL A 349 -16.01 9.84 -10.22
C VAL A 349 -16.46 8.97 -9.07
N VAL A 350 -17.74 9.08 -8.72
CA VAL A 350 -18.38 8.24 -7.71
C VAL A 350 -18.88 6.96 -8.37
N MET A 351 -18.56 5.82 -7.77
CA MET A 351 -18.90 4.50 -8.27
C MET A 351 -19.83 3.80 -7.28
N SER A 352 -20.96 3.30 -7.78
CA SER A 352 -21.87 2.44 -7.01
C SER A 352 -22.10 1.11 -7.72
N GLY A 353 -22.07 0.01 -6.97
CA GLY A 353 -22.07 -1.35 -7.50
C GLY A 353 -23.15 -2.23 -6.87
N GLU A 354 -23.73 -3.11 -7.69
CA GLU A 354 -24.68 -4.15 -7.26
C GLU A 354 -24.34 -5.51 -7.85
N PHE A 355 -24.57 -6.58 -7.09
CA PHE A 355 -24.43 -7.94 -7.61
C PHE A 355 -25.47 -8.24 -8.69
N VAL A 356 -25.03 -8.84 -9.79
CA VAL A 356 -25.89 -9.24 -10.92
C VAL A 356 -25.51 -10.62 -11.44
N ASP A 357 -26.52 -11.42 -11.76
CA ASP A 357 -26.32 -12.76 -12.33
C ASP A 357 -25.94 -12.67 -13.81
N ALA A 358 -25.18 -13.64 -14.29
CA ALA A 358 -24.71 -13.66 -15.69
C ALA A 358 -25.86 -13.55 -16.72
N LYS A 359 -27.03 -14.12 -16.41
CA LYS A 359 -28.23 -14.10 -17.27
C LYS A 359 -28.85 -12.70 -17.43
N ASP A 360 -28.64 -11.81 -16.46
CA ASP A 360 -29.24 -10.47 -16.42
C ASP A 360 -28.31 -9.41 -17.02
N VAL A 361 -27.11 -9.81 -17.46
CA VAL A 361 -26.15 -8.93 -18.13
C VAL A 361 -26.58 -8.72 -19.59
N PRO A 362 -26.86 -7.48 -20.03
CA PRO A 362 -27.24 -7.24 -21.40
C PRO A 362 -26.11 -7.59 -22.38
N PHE A 363 -26.47 -8.13 -23.53
CA PHE A 363 -25.50 -8.54 -24.55
C PHE A 363 -24.56 -7.39 -24.93
N GLY A 364 -23.24 -7.65 -24.93
CA GLY A 364 -22.21 -6.67 -25.26
C GLY A 364 -21.94 -5.60 -24.18
N LYS A 365 -22.62 -5.63 -23.02
CA LYS A 365 -22.38 -4.69 -21.91
C LYS A 365 -21.39 -5.20 -20.85
N ALA A 366 -20.96 -6.45 -20.94
CA ALA A 366 -19.95 -7.01 -20.08
C ALA A 366 -18.57 -6.39 -20.36
N ASN A 367 -17.97 -5.76 -19.36
CA ASN A 367 -16.63 -5.19 -19.41
C ASN A 367 -15.65 -6.02 -18.55
N ARG A 368 -14.85 -6.86 -19.20
CA ARG A 368 -13.73 -7.57 -18.55
C ARG A 368 -12.54 -6.63 -18.41
N ILE A 369 -12.49 -5.85 -17.33
CA ILE A 369 -11.44 -4.83 -17.12
C ILE A 369 -10.07 -5.47 -16.87
N GLY A 370 -10.01 -6.74 -16.45
CA GLY A 370 -8.75 -7.44 -16.16
C GLY A 370 -7.93 -7.85 -17.39
N PHE A 371 -8.41 -7.61 -18.61
CA PHE A 371 -7.63 -7.92 -19.82
C PHE A 371 -6.38 -7.04 -19.91
N TRP A 372 -5.23 -7.69 -20.11
CA TRP A 372 -3.90 -7.06 -20.04
C TRP A 372 -3.70 -5.89 -21.00
N HIS A 373 -4.40 -5.88 -22.13
CA HIS A 373 -4.29 -4.85 -23.15
C HIS A 373 -5.18 -3.62 -22.87
N LYS A 374 -6.03 -3.66 -21.84
CA LYS A 374 -6.89 -2.54 -21.44
C LYS A 374 -6.13 -1.51 -20.62
N PRO A 375 -6.59 -0.24 -20.59
CA PRO A 375 -6.04 0.74 -19.68
C PRO A 375 -6.20 0.31 -18.23
N TRP A 376 -5.36 0.84 -17.34
CA TRP A 376 -5.51 0.62 -15.90
C TRP A 376 -6.86 1.17 -15.43
N PHE A 377 -7.42 0.56 -14.38
CA PHE A 377 -8.75 0.88 -13.90
C PHE A 377 -8.94 2.37 -13.61
N TYR A 378 -8.03 3.01 -12.87
CA TYR A 378 -8.12 4.45 -12.59
C TYR A 378 -8.05 5.33 -13.85
N LYS A 379 -7.31 4.95 -14.90
CA LYS A 379 -7.32 5.70 -16.18
C LYS A 379 -8.60 5.44 -16.99
N HIS A 380 -9.21 4.27 -16.83
CA HIS A 380 -10.54 3.98 -17.41
C HIS A 380 -11.62 4.82 -16.72
N VAL A 381 -11.57 4.93 -15.39
CA VAL A 381 -12.47 5.77 -14.60
C VAL A 381 -12.30 7.26 -14.94
N GLU A 382 -11.06 7.74 -15.11
CA GLU A 382 -10.77 9.14 -15.48
C GLU A 382 -11.48 9.54 -16.79
N GLN A 383 -11.59 8.61 -17.74
CA GLN A 383 -12.26 8.87 -19.02
C GLN A 383 -13.75 9.17 -18.87
N MET A 384 -14.38 8.76 -17.75
CA MET A 384 -15.80 9.01 -17.49
C MET A 384 -16.08 10.48 -17.17
N LEU A 385 -15.06 11.26 -16.79
CA LEU A 385 -15.19 12.71 -16.57
C LEU A 385 -15.45 13.50 -17.86
N TRP A 386 -15.11 12.94 -19.01
CA TRP A 386 -15.05 13.67 -20.28
C TRP A 386 -16.02 13.10 -21.32
N LYS A 387 -16.65 13.97 -22.10
CA LYS A 387 -17.46 13.53 -23.24
C LYS A 387 -16.57 12.87 -24.28
N LYS A 388 -17.05 11.77 -24.86
CA LYS A 388 -16.37 11.06 -25.95
C LYS A 388 -16.61 11.81 -27.27
N THR A 389 -15.79 12.81 -27.57
CA THR A 389 -15.81 13.55 -28.85
C THR A 389 -14.83 12.95 -29.87
N GLY A 390 -15.24 12.91 -31.15
CA GLY A 390 -14.40 12.45 -32.28
C GLY A 390 -14.55 10.97 -32.67
N SER A 391 -14.05 10.64 -33.88
CA SER A 391 -14.04 9.27 -34.43
C SER A 391 -13.11 8.35 -33.65
N ILE A 392 -13.43 7.05 -33.57
CA ILE A 392 -12.59 6.03 -32.93
C ILE A 392 -11.16 6.01 -33.50
N TRP A 393 -11.01 6.28 -34.80
CA TRP A 393 -9.72 6.37 -35.47
C TRP A 393 -8.92 7.60 -35.04
N SER A 394 -9.58 8.75 -34.86
CA SER A 394 -8.90 9.94 -34.35
C SER A 394 -8.38 9.75 -32.91
N ARG A 395 -9.08 8.95 -32.10
CA ARG A 395 -8.68 8.61 -30.72
C ARG A 395 -7.55 7.56 -30.66
N LEU A 396 -7.55 6.59 -31.57
CA LEU A 396 -6.52 5.54 -31.63
C LEU A 396 -5.17 6.06 -32.15
N PHE A 397 -5.17 7.03 -33.06
CA PHE A 397 -3.96 7.50 -33.75
C PHE A 397 -3.51 8.93 -33.36
N GLY A 398 -4.20 9.59 -32.43
CA GLY A 398 -3.81 10.93 -31.97
C GLY A 398 -3.79 12.00 -33.07
N LEU A 399 -4.59 11.83 -34.13
CA LEU A 399 -4.53 12.65 -35.36
C LEU A 399 -5.27 14.00 -35.27
N ASN A 400 -5.72 14.43 -34.10
CA ASN A 400 -6.48 15.67 -33.97
C ASN A 400 -5.58 16.87 -33.65
N GLY A 401 -5.20 17.63 -34.68
CA GLY A 401 -4.58 18.95 -34.53
C GLY A 401 -5.49 20.05 -33.95
N LYS A 402 -6.75 19.76 -33.55
CA LYS A 402 -7.73 20.73 -33.01
C LYS A 402 -8.79 20.15 -32.04
N ALA A 403 -8.59 18.98 -31.41
CA ALA A 403 -9.62 18.35 -30.52
C ALA A 403 -9.15 18.20 -29.06
N ASN A 404 -8.54 19.25 -28.49
CA ASN A 404 -8.04 19.23 -27.12
C ASN A 404 -8.97 19.89 -26.09
N GLU A 405 -10.15 20.38 -26.48
CA GLU A 405 -11.17 20.78 -25.50
C GLU A 405 -11.91 19.54 -25.00
N LYS A 406 -11.46 19.01 -23.87
CA LYS A 406 -12.18 17.98 -23.12
C LYS A 406 -13.44 18.60 -22.53
N GLU A 407 -14.59 18.40 -23.18
CA GLU A 407 -15.87 18.81 -22.59
C GLU A 407 -16.22 17.91 -21.38
N PRO A 408 -16.68 18.49 -20.25
CA PRO A 408 -17.08 17.73 -19.09
C PRO A 408 -18.34 16.90 -19.38
N SER A 409 -18.34 15.65 -18.90
CA SER A 409 -19.51 14.77 -18.87
C SER A 409 -20.15 14.82 -17.50
N TYR A 410 -21.49 14.84 -17.46
CA TYR A 410 -22.30 14.75 -16.24
C TYR A 410 -23.19 13.49 -16.22
N GLU A 411 -23.22 12.75 -17.32
CA GLU A 411 -24.09 11.60 -17.49
C GLU A 411 -23.47 10.35 -16.84
N PRO A 412 -24.23 9.62 -16.00
CA PRO A 412 -23.78 8.35 -15.45
C PRO A 412 -23.55 7.29 -16.54
N VAL A 413 -22.51 6.49 -16.36
CA VAL A 413 -22.18 5.36 -17.26
C VAL A 413 -22.32 4.06 -16.48
N VAL A 414 -22.98 3.06 -17.08
CA VAL A 414 -23.17 1.74 -16.45
C VAL A 414 -22.39 0.67 -17.22
N GLU A 415 -21.62 -0.14 -16.49
CA GLU A 415 -20.89 -1.29 -17.00
C GLU A 415 -21.14 -2.53 -16.13
N TYR A 416 -20.97 -3.72 -16.70
CA TYR A 416 -21.11 -5.00 -15.98
C TYR A 416 -19.76 -5.68 -15.92
N ILE A 417 -19.16 -5.75 -14.74
CA ILE A 417 -17.79 -6.24 -14.56
C ILE A 417 -17.85 -7.63 -13.92
N PRO A 418 -17.13 -8.65 -14.43
CA PRO A 418 -17.05 -9.93 -13.74
C PRO A 418 -16.58 -9.75 -12.29
N LEU A 419 -17.16 -10.50 -11.35
CA LEU A 419 -16.91 -10.30 -9.92
C LEU A 419 -15.41 -10.33 -9.56
N ARG A 420 -14.66 -11.27 -10.13
CA ARG A 420 -13.21 -11.37 -9.88
C ARG A 420 -12.47 -10.15 -10.43
N ASP A 421 -12.82 -9.68 -11.62
CA ASP A 421 -12.19 -8.50 -12.22
C ASP A 421 -12.48 -7.25 -11.36
N TYR A 422 -13.67 -7.14 -10.78
CA TYR A 422 -14.03 -6.04 -9.88
C TYR A 422 -13.22 -6.08 -8.57
N TYR A 423 -13.19 -7.23 -7.89
CA TYR A 423 -12.40 -7.34 -6.65
C TYR A 423 -10.91 -7.12 -6.85
N HIS A 424 -10.35 -7.44 -8.02
CA HIS A 424 -8.91 -7.31 -8.26
C HIS A 424 -8.56 -6.15 -9.20
N ARG A 425 -9.44 -5.14 -9.30
CA ARG A 425 -9.34 -4.03 -10.27
C ARG A 425 -8.09 -3.17 -10.09
N HIS A 426 -7.55 -3.05 -8.88
CA HIS A 426 -6.34 -2.30 -8.57
C HIS A 426 -5.05 -3.13 -8.58
N THR A 427 -5.14 -4.46 -8.73
CA THR A 427 -3.96 -5.35 -8.68
C THR A 427 -2.97 -5.08 -9.82
N GLN A 428 -3.43 -4.91 -11.07
CA GLN A 428 -2.54 -4.70 -12.22
C GLN A 428 -1.83 -3.34 -12.22
N SER A 429 -2.42 -2.34 -11.60
CA SER A 429 -1.87 -0.98 -11.52
C SER A 429 -1.19 -0.67 -10.19
N LEU A 430 -1.29 -1.58 -9.21
CA LEU A 430 -0.96 -1.32 -7.80
C LEU A 430 -1.59 0.03 -7.39
N PHE A 431 -2.92 0.10 -7.49
CA PHE A 431 -3.71 1.34 -7.55
C PHE A 431 -3.34 2.20 -8.75
N TRP A 432 -2.25 2.95 -8.68
CA TRP A 432 -1.64 3.70 -9.78
C TRP A 432 -0.12 3.85 -9.62
N GLU A 433 0.49 3.15 -8.67
CA GLU A 433 1.93 3.21 -8.45
C GLU A 433 2.74 2.67 -9.63
N MET A 434 2.14 1.81 -10.45
CA MET A 434 2.78 1.30 -11.66
C MET A 434 3.09 2.38 -12.69
N GLU A 435 2.36 3.50 -12.73
CA GLU A 435 2.68 4.62 -13.63
C GLU A 435 4.01 5.28 -13.23
N MET A 436 4.35 5.28 -11.95
CA MET A 436 5.64 5.81 -11.47
C MET A 436 6.82 4.89 -11.82
N LEU A 437 6.58 3.58 -11.85
CA LEU A 437 7.59 2.60 -12.26
C LEU A 437 7.77 2.57 -13.79
N ILE A 438 6.67 2.65 -14.52
CA ILE A 438 6.61 2.52 -15.98
C ILE A 438 5.61 3.56 -16.53
N PRO A 439 6.04 4.83 -16.75
CA PRO A 439 5.14 5.90 -17.21
C PRO A 439 4.46 5.61 -18.55
N ILE A 440 5.17 4.92 -19.46
CA ILE A 440 4.62 4.48 -20.75
C ILE A 440 3.65 3.29 -20.62
N GLY A 441 3.47 2.75 -19.41
CA GLY A 441 2.76 1.51 -19.13
C GLY A 441 1.32 1.50 -19.61
N ASN A 442 0.65 2.65 -19.67
CA ASN A 442 -0.73 2.76 -20.15
C ASN A 442 -0.86 3.01 -21.67
N HIS A 443 0.25 3.21 -22.39
CA HIS A 443 0.23 3.40 -23.83
C HIS A 443 -0.26 2.13 -24.54
N PHE A 444 -1.12 2.27 -25.55
CA PHE A 444 -1.76 1.13 -26.22
C PHE A 444 -0.75 0.10 -26.75
N LEU A 445 0.32 0.54 -27.42
CA LEU A 445 1.36 -0.36 -27.92
C LEU A 445 2.10 -1.10 -26.80
N PHE A 446 2.36 -0.42 -25.67
CA PHE A 446 3.00 -1.05 -24.52
C PHE A 446 2.08 -2.12 -23.92
N ARG A 447 0.80 -1.79 -23.73
CA ARG A 447 -0.19 -2.72 -23.18
C ARG A 447 -0.39 -3.96 -24.03
N TRP A 448 -0.38 -3.78 -25.34
CA TRP A 448 -0.54 -4.90 -26.26
C TRP A 448 0.70 -5.81 -26.27
N LEU A 449 1.91 -5.23 -26.26
CA LEU A 449 3.17 -5.98 -26.35
C LEU A 449 3.65 -6.56 -25.00
N PHE A 450 3.53 -5.80 -23.92
CA PHE A 450 4.13 -6.09 -22.61
C PHE A 450 3.10 -6.13 -21.46
N GLY A 451 1.85 -5.73 -21.69
CA GLY A 451 0.83 -5.69 -20.63
C GLY A 451 0.58 -7.05 -19.95
N TRP A 452 0.79 -8.16 -20.67
CA TRP A 452 0.64 -9.51 -20.12
C TRP A 452 1.76 -9.92 -19.14
N LEU A 453 2.87 -9.16 -19.10
CA LEU A 453 3.92 -9.31 -18.08
C LEU A 453 3.59 -8.59 -16.76
N MET A 454 2.48 -7.84 -16.72
CA MET A 454 2.08 -7.01 -15.59
C MET A 454 1.03 -7.71 -14.70
N PRO A 455 0.96 -7.40 -13.39
CA PRO A 455 1.84 -6.52 -12.63
C PRO A 455 3.16 -7.23 -12.24
N PRO A 456 4.24 -6.48 -11.95
CA PRO A 456 5.41 -7.08 -11.31
C PRO A 456 5.02 -7.45 -9.88
N LYS A 457 5.61 -8.52 -9.34
CA LYS A 457 5.39 -8.87 -7.94
C LYS A 457 6.05 -7.82 -7.05
N VAL A 458 5.28 -7.16 -6.17
CA VAL A 458 5.78 -6.18 -5.21
C VAL A 458 6.94 -6.75 -4.39
N SER A 459 6.82 -8.02 -4.00
CA SER A 459 7.85 -8.73 -3.26
C SER A 459 9.17 -8.88 -4.02
N PHE A 460 9.08 -9.03 -5.35
CA PHE A 460 10.25 -9.07 -6.22
C PHE A 460 10.89 -7.69 -6.33
N ILE A 461 10.10 -6.63 -6.54
CA ILE A 461 10.63 -5.25 -6.59
C ILE A 461 11.37 -4.90 -5.30
N LYS A 462 10.78 -5.20 -4.14
CA LYS A 462 11.39 -4.93 -2.83
C LYS A 462 12.70 -5.66 -2.59
N LEU A 463 12.84 -6.87 -3.14
CA LEU A 463 14.07 -7.65 -2.99
C LEU A 463 15.28 -6.96 -3.66
N PHE A 464 15.04 -6.22 -4.74
CA PHE A 464 16.08 -5.53 -5.51
C PHE A 464 16.15 -4.01 -5.25
N GLN A 465 15.41 -3.50 -4.26
CA GLN A 465 15.51 -2.10 -3.85
C GLN A 465 16.86 -1.85 -3.13
N THR A 466 17.64 -0.92 -3.67
CA THR A 466 18.89 -0.45 -3.06
C THR A 466 18.60 0.60 -1.98
N GLU A 467 19.53 0.80 -1.04
CA GLU A 467 19.38 1.82 0.03
C GLU A 467 19.21 3.24 -0.51
N MET A 468 19.81 3.53 -1.65
CA MET A 468 19.71 4.82 -2.34
C MET A 468 18.35 5.02 -3.02
N LEU A 469 17.82 3.99 -3.69
CA LEU A 469 16.44 4.03 -4.21
C LEU A 469 15.43 4.20 -3.07
N ARG A 470 15.72 3.63 -1.90
CA ARG A 470 14.90 3.82 -0.70
C ARG A 470 14.90 5.27 -0.24
N ASP A 471 16.07 5.88 -0.04
CA ASP A 471 16.17 7.28 0.40
C ASP A 471 15.48 8.24 -0.60
N LEU A 472 15.60 7.95 -1.90
CA LEU A 472 14.87 8.71 -2.93
C LEU A 472 13.35 8.55 -2.81
N MET A 473 12.85 7.33 -2.64
CA MET A 473 11.42 7.08 -2.47
C MET A 473 10.89 7.74 -1.18
N GLU A 474 11.62 7.64 -0.07
CA GLU A 474 11.24 8.30 1.19
C GLU A 474 11.13 9.83 1.03
N ARG A 475 11.87 10.46 0.12
CA ARG A 475 11.81 11.92 -0.10
C ARG A 475 10.75 12.35 -1.09
N THR A 476 10.43 11.51 -2.07
CA THR A 476 9.65 11.93 -3.26
C THR A 476 8.31 11.24 -3.39
N HIS A 477 8.09 10.13 -2.69
CA HIS A 477 6.92 9.28 -2.83
C HIS A 477 6.03 9.32 -1.60
N MET A 478 4.73 9.54 -1.81
CA MET A 478 3.70 9.45 -0.80
C MET A 478 2.88 8.19 -1.03
N ALA A 479 2.68 7.39 0.02
CA ALA A 479 1.74 6.27 0.02
C ALA A 479 1.14 6.12 1.42
N GLN A 480 -0.02 6.74 1.63
CA GLN A 480 -0.65 6.83 2.94
C GLN A 480 -2.17 6.83 2.83
N ASP A 481 -2.80 6.23 3.84
CA ASP A 481 -4.25 6.18 4.01
C ASP A 481 -4.61 6.84 5.34
N PHE A 482 -5.58 7.74 5.29
CA PHE A 482 -6.06 8.49 6.45
C PHE A 482 -7.55 8.28 6.62
N LEU A 483 -7.94 7.84 7.81
CA LEU A 483 -9.34 7.66 8.18
C LEU A 483 -9.80 8.92 8.93
N VAL A 484 -10.69 9.70 8.34
CA VAL A 484 -11.20 10.92 8.97
C VAL A 484 -12.73 10.88 9.09
N PRO A 485 -13.31 11.42 10.18
CA PRO A 485 -14.75 11.54 10.30
C PRO A 485 -15.34 12.25 9.09
N THR A 486 -16.44 11.73 8.56
CA THR A 486 -17.07 12.28 7.36
C THR A 486 -17.39 13.76 7.49
N ARG A 487 -17.74 14.26 8.69
CA ARG A 487 -17.98 15.69 8.94
C ARG A 487 -16.78 16.60 8.61
N GLN A 488 -15.55 16.09 8.74
CA GLN A 488 -14.30 16.84 8.47
C GLN A 488 -13.73 16.57 7.06
N TRP A 489 -14.36 15.68 6.28
CA TRP A 489 -13.82 15.20 5.00
C TRP A 489 -13.37 16.32 4.07
N SER A 490 -14.25 17.28 3.73
CA SER A 490 -13.93 18.35 2.79
C SER A 490 -12.73 19.18 3.25
N SER A 491 -12.66 19.52 4.53
CA SER A 491 -11.57 20.29 5.14
C SER A 491 -10.25 19.50 5.09
N PHE A 492 -10.30 18.19 5.36
CA PHE A 492 -9.11 17.35 5.32
C PHE A 492 -8.55 17.20 3.90
N MET A 493 -9.42 17.05 2.89
CA MET A 493 -9.01 17.03 1.48
C MET A 493 -8.29 18.32 1.05
N GLU A 494 -8.71 19.49 1.54
CA GLU A 494 -8.02 20.76 1.28
C GLU A 494 -6.63 20.81 1.91
N VAL A 495 -6.48 20.27 3.13
CA VAL A 495 -5.17 20.15 3.79
C VAL A 495 -4.26 19.23 2.98
N CYS A 496 -4.75 18.08 2.54
CA CYS A 496 -3.98 17.15 1.70
C CYS A 496 -3.61 17.76 0.34
N ASP A 497 -4.54 18.42 -0.36
CA ASP A 497 -4.28 19.07 -1.66
C ASP A 497 -3.15 20.09 -1.56
N LYS A 498 -3.15 20.88 -0.48
CA LYS A 498 -2.15 21.91 -0.21
C LYS A 498 -0.80 21.31 0.23
N GLU A 499 -0.80 20.51 1.29
CA GLU A 499 0.43 20.05 1.93
C GLU A 499 1.17 19.00 1.08
N PHE A 500 0.46 18.19 0.30
CA PHE A 500 1.06 17.21 -0.60
C PHE A 500 1.29 17.72 -2.03
N ASP A 501 1.04 19.01 -2.30
CA ASP A 501 1.23 19.61 -3.62
C ASP A 501 0.50 18.82 -4.74
N LYS A 502 -0.81 18.61 -4.52
CA LYS A 502 -1.78 18.10 -5.52
C LYS A 502 -1.47 16.70 -6.07
N ILE A 503 -1.26 15.74 -5.17
CA ILE A 503 -1.17 14.31 -5.55
C ILE A 503 -2.55 13.79 -5.93
N TYR A 504 -2.67 13.33 -7.18
CA TYR A 504 -3.90 12.72 -7.72
C TYR A 504 -3.55 11.50 -8.61
N PRO A 505 -4.46 10.52 -8.72
CA PRO A 505 -5.79 10.49 -8.08
C PRO A 505 -5.74 10.17 -6.58
N VAL A 506 -6.86 10.41 -5.89
CA VAL A 506 -7.09 10.07 -4.48
C VAL A 506 -8.19 9.01 -4.40
N TRP A 507 -7.93 7.92 -3.66
CA TRP A 507 -8.91 6.86 -3.41
C TRP A 507 -9.79 7.25 -2.23
N LEU A 508 -11.10 7.05 -2.37
CA LEU A 508 -12.09 7.46 -1.38
C LEU A 508 -13.04 6.31 -1.10
N CYS A 509 -13.07 5.87 0.15
CA CYS A 509 -13.96 4.80 0.61
C CYS A 509 -14.57 5.14 1.96
N LEU A 510 -15.88 4.90 2.15
CA LEU A 510 -16.52 5.11 3.44
C LEU A 510 -16.60 3.82 4.23
N HIS A 511 -16.47 3.93 5.54
CA HIS A 511 -16.75 2.86 6.47
C HIS A 511 -17.40 3.40 7.73
N ASP A 512 -17.97 2.48 8.48
CA ASP A 512 -18.31 2.66 9.89
C ASP A 512 -17.51 1.61 10.66
N HIS A 513 -17.26 1.84 11.95
CA HIS A 513 -16.69 0.81 12.81
C HIS A 513 -17.39 0.79 14.16
N ALA A 514 -17.57 -0.41 14.69
CA ALA A 514 -18.11 -0.59 16.02
C ALA A 514 -17.15 -0.08 17.12
N PRO A 515 -17.66 0.32 18.31
CA PRO A 515 -16.83 0.54 19.48
C PRO A 515 -15.98 -0.70 19.81
N MET A 516 -14.69 -0.48 20.07
CA MET A 516 -13.71 -1.54 20.34
C MET A 516 -13.02 -1.30 21.68
N PRO A 517 -13.72 -1.53 22.80
CA PRO A 517 -13.17 -1.32 24.14
C PRO A 517 -11.90 -2.15 24.36
N GLY A 518 -10.80 -1.49 24.71
CA GLY A 518 -9.50 -2.14 24.94
C GLY A 518 -8.60 -2.20 23.71
N SER A 519 -9.12 -1.87 22.52
CA SER A 519 -8.33 -1.77 21.28
C SER A 519 -7.43 -0.53 21.27
N LEU A 520 -6.46 -0.55 20.36
CA LEU A 520 -5.63 0.62 20.04
C LEU A 520 -6.46 1.69 19.31
N LEU A 521 -7.35 1.28 18.41
CA LEU A 521 -8.25 2.20 17.73
C LEU A 521 -9.23 2.79 18.75
N LYS A 522 -9.46 4.11 18.67
CA LYS A 522 -10.43 4.76 19.53
C LYS A 522 -11.85 4.32 19.15
N ASP A 523 -12.74 4.35 20.13
CA ASP A 523 -14.17 4.25 19.87
C ASP A 523 -14.58 5.38 18.89
N PRO A 524 -15.60 5.15 18.04
CA PRO A 524 -16.05 6.14 17.06
C PRO A 524 -16.30 7.53 17.69
N ALA A 525 -15.99 8.58 16.93
CA ALA A 525 -16.27 9.94 17.35
C ALA A 525 -17.77 10.13 17.64
N GLN A 526 -18.09 11.04 18.56
CA GLN A 526 -19.48 11.38 18.85
C GLN A 526 -20.11 12.00 17.61
N PRO A 527 -21.25 11.46 17.12
CA PRO A 527 -21.89 11.97 15.93
C PRO A 527 -22.48 13.36 16.17
N ASP A 528 -22.59 14.17 15.12
CA ASP A 528 -23.39 15.40 15.18
C ASP A 528 -24.89 15.03 15.30
N PRO A 529 -25.56 15.35 16.42
CA PRO A 529 -26.96 14.99 16.66
C PRO A 529 -27.92 15.55 15.61
N ASN A 530 -27.52 16.60 14.88
CA ASN A 530 -28.34 17.21 13.84
C ASN A 530 -28.20 16.49 12.48
N ARG A 531 -27.19 15.63 12.32
CA ARG A 531 -26.82 15.02 11.04
C ARG A 531 -27.11 13.53 10.98
N SER A 532 -26.68 12.78 11.98
CA SER A 532 -26.88 11.34 12.08
C SER A 532 -26.77 10.88 13.52
N ASN A 533 -27.22 9.65 13.81
CA ASN A 533 -27.06 9.03 15.12
C ASN A 533 -25.80 8.16 15.23
N HIS A 534 -24.96 8.15 14.20
CA HIS A 534 -23.66 7.49 14.13
C HIS A 534 -22.71 8.32 13.26
N GLU A 535 -21.39 8.15 13.44
CA GLU A 535 -20.37 8.86 12.66
C GLU A 535 -19.66 7.86 11.75
N MET A 536 -19.75 8.07 10.44
CA MET A 536 -18.93 7.32 9.48
C MET A 536 -17.58 8.00 9.30
N TYR A 537 -16.61 7.22 8.83
CA TYR A 537 -15.28 7.67 8.46
C TYR A 537 -15.08 7.49 6.96
N VAL A 538 -14.34 8.40 6.35
CA VAL A 538 -13.81 8.25 5.00
C VAL A 538 -12.33 7.90 5.08
N ASP A 539 -11.94 6.92 4.30
CA ASP A 539 -10.55 6.65 3.95
C ASP A 539 -10.14 7.52 2.77
N VAL A 540 -9.06 8.27 2.97
CA VAL A 540 -8.44 9.15 1.99
C VAL A 540 -7.08 8.56 1.64
N GLY A 541 -7.06 7.72 0.60
CA GLY A 541 -5.87 7.03 0.11
C GLY A 541 -5.10 7.86 -0.91
N ILE A 542 -3.88 8.27 -0.55
CA ILE A 542 -3.02 9.14 -1.36
C ILE A 542 -1.74 8.39 -1.71
N TYR A 543 -1.61 8.06 -3.01
CA TYR A 543 -0.45 7.38 -3.56
C TYR A 543 0.10 8.20 -4.74
N GLY A 544 1.40 8.50 -4.77
CA GLY A 544 1.98 9.21 -5.90
C GLY A 544 3.16 10.10 -5.56
N LEU A 545 3.56 10.89 -6.56
CA LEU A 545 4.57 11.93 -6.41
C LEU A 545 3.88 13.30 -6.37
N PRO A 546 4.34 14.22 -5.50
CA PRO A 546 3.95 15.63 -5.54
C PRO A 546 4.14 16.25 -6.92
N ARG A 547 3.38 17.31 -7.22
CA ARG A 547 3.48 18.00 -8.52
C ARG A 547 4.88 18.56 -8.77
N CYS A 548 5.53 19.14 -7.76
CA CYS A 548 6.89 19.67 -7.88
C CYS A 548 7.90 18.60 -8.33
N VAL A 549 7.73 17.34 -7.88
CA VAL A 549 8.61 16.22 -8.26
C VAL A 549 8.43 15.90 -9.75
N HIS A 550 7.19 15.89 -10.25
CA HIS A 550 6.92 15.73 -11.68
C HIS A 550 7.55 16.86 -12.52
N GLU A 551 7.61 18.08 -11.96
CA GLU A 551 8.20 19.26 -12.59
C GLU A 551 9.73 19.37 -12.37
N LYS A 552 10.37 18.36 -11.78
CA LYS A 552 11.81 18.33 -11.44
C LYS A 552 12.25 19.46 -10.49
N ARG A 553 11.38 19.79 -9.54
CA ARG A 553 11.54 20.79 -8.47
C ARG A 553 11.45 20.14 -7.09
N GLU A 554 12.02 18.94 -6.93
CA GLU A 554 11.96 18.16 -5.69
C GLU A 554 12.55 18.88 -4.47
N ASP A 555 13.53 19.76 -4.66
CA ASP A 555 14.13 20.57 -3.59
C ASP A 555 13.13 21.51 -2.89
N GLU A 556 11.99 21.78 -3.52
CA GLU A 556 10.93 22.64 -2.96
C GLU A 556 9.98 21.88 -2.01
N PHE A 557 10.07 20.55 -1.93
CA PHE A 557 9.14 19.73 -1.15
C PHE A 557 9.84 18.95 -0.03
N ASP A 558 9.42 19.23 1.19
CA ASP A 558 9.83 18.46 2.37
C ASP A 558 8.72 17.47 2.74
N MET A 559 8.88 16.22 2.29
CA MET A 559 7.94 15.12 2.57
C MET A 559 7.68 14.95 4.06
N LYS A 560 8.73 14.95 4.89
CA LYS A 560 8.59 14.68 6.33
C LYS A 560 7.81 15.81 7.01
N LYS A 561 8.09 17.05 6.66
CA LYS A 561 7.34 18.21 7.17
C LYS A 561 5.89 18.18 6.72
N ALA A 562 5.63 17.97 5.43
CA ALA A 562 4.27 17.86 4.89
C ALA A 562 3.48 16.73 5.58
N MET A 563 4.11 15.57 5.74
CA MET A 563 3.53 14.43 6.45
C MET A 563 3.14 14.77 7.88
N ARG A 564 4.04 15.42 8.64
CA ARG A 564 3.75 15.81 10.02
C ARG A 564 2.61 16.81 10.12
N ASN A 565 2.53 17.77 9.19
CA ASN A 565 1.43 18.74 9.13
C ASN A 565 0.08 18.04 8.89
N VAL A 566 0.02 17.12 7.93
CA VAL A 566 -1.19 16.34 7.62
C VAL A 566 -1.57 15.41 8.78
N LEU A 567 -0.60 14.75 9.42
CA LEU A 567 -0.86 13.92 10.60
C LEU A 567 -1.40 14.73 11.77
N GLN A 568 -0.88 15.94 12.01
CA GLN A 568 -1.42 16.82 13.04
C GLN A 568 -2.87 17.22 12.73
N ALA A 569 -3.15 17.63 11.48
CA ALA A 569 -4.52 17.94 11.07
C ALA A 569 -5.45 16.72 11.19
N CYS A 570 -4.97 15.52 10.89
CA CYS A 570 -5.71 14.27 11.08
C CYS A 570 -6.08 14.06 12.56
N VAL A 571 -5.13 14.25 13.48
CA VAL A 571 -5.38 14.16 14.93
C VAL A 571 -6.37 15.23 15.39
N ASP A 572 -6.21 16.48 14.96
CA ASP A 572 -7.08 17.60 15.32
C ASP A 572 -8.53 17.40 14.83
N MET A 573 -8.72 16.58 13.79
CA MET A 573 -10.00 16.23 13.19
C MET A 573 -10.59 14.90 13.70
N ASP A 574 -10.05 14.32 14.78
CA ASP A 574 -10.42 13.01 15.33
C ASP A 574 -10.24 11.84 14.33
N GLY A 575 -9.27 11.96 13.43
CA GLY A 575 -8.89 10.94 12.46
C GLY A 575 -7.70 10.07 12.90
N PHE A 576 -7.38 9.10 12.06
CA PHE A 576 -6.32 8.11 12.26
C PHE A 576 -5.52 7.86 10.98
N GLN A 577 -4.24 7.55 11.12
CA GLN A 577 -3.39 7.04 10.05
C GLN A 577 -3.48 5.51 10.03
N MET A 578 -3.65 4.90 8.86
CA MET A 578 -3.46 3.46 8.73
C MET A 578 -1.97 3.08 8.83
N LEU A 579 -1.63 2.10 9.68
CA LEU A 579 -0.21 1.79 10.00
C LEU A 579 0.42 0.75 9.06
N TYR A 580 -0.09 0.62 7.84
CA TYR A 580 0.55 -0.23 6.83
C TYR A 580 1.76 0.47 6.19
N ALA A 581 1.76 1.79 6.11
CA ALA A 581 2.88 2.58 5.62
C ALA A 581 3.82 3.01 6.76
N ASP A 582 4.88 3.76 6.41
CA ASP A 582 5.85 4.24 7.39
C ASP A 582 5.25 5.34 8.28
N VAL A 583 5.58 5.27 9.57
CA VAL A 583 5.13 6.22 10.60
C VAL A 583 6.26 7.20 10.91
N PHE A 584 6.03 8.48 10.57
CA PHE A 584 6.99 9.57 10.73
C PHE A 584 6.74 10.45 11.97
N SER A 585 5.67 10.17 12.70
CA SER A 585 5.36 10.82 13.98
C SER A 585 6.30 10.33 15.08
N THR A 586 6.62 11.20 16.04
CA THR A 586 7.23 10.77 17.30
C THR A 586 6.26 9.91 18.11
N ARG A 587 6.77 9.21 19.13
CA ARG A 587 5.94 8.40 20.03
C ARG A 587 4.83 9.22 20.68
N THR A 588 5.15 10.43 21.17
CA THR A 588 4.17 11.31 21.81
C THR A 588 3.04 11.70 20.86
N GLU A 589 3.38 12.04 19.61
CA GLU A 589 2.39 12.39 18.58
C GLU A 589 1.54 11.18 18.18
N PHE A 590 2.16 10.01 18.03
CA PHE A 590 1.45 8.76 17.75
C PHE A 590 0.46 8.41 18.86
N GLU A 591 0.86 8.60 20.12
CA GLU A 591 0.01 8.31 21.28
C GLU A 591 -1.22 9.24 21.39
N GLN A 592 -1.22 10.39 20.72
CA GLN A 592 -2.40 11.27 20.65
C GLN A 592 -3.46 10.73 19.70
N MET A 593 -3.06 9.99 18.66
CA MET A 593 -3.95 9.47 17.63
C MET A 593 -4.78 8.27 18.13
N PHE A 594 -4.23 7.44 19.01
CA PHE A 594 -4.81 6.15 19.44
C PHE A 594 -5.11 6.08 20.95
N ASP A 595 -5.90 5.09 21.41
CA ASP A 595 -6.17 4.87 22.85
C ASP A 595 -5.12 3.95 23.51
N HIS A 596 -3.94 4.49 23.77
CA HIS A 596 -2.87 3.72 24.41
C HIS A 596 -3.17 3.32 25.86
N LYS A 597 -4.04 4.05 26.56
CA LYS A 597 -4.30 3.81 27.98
C LYS A 597 -5.09 2.52 28.18
N LYS A 598 -6.20 2.35 27.46
CA LYS A 598 -6.98 1.09 27.50
C LYS A 598 -6.15 -0.05 26.93
N TYR A 599 -5.42 0.20 25.85
CA TYR A 599 -4.57 -0.79 25.20
C TYR A 599 -3.47 -1.36 26.11
N ARG A 600 -2.72 -0.49 26.82
CA ARG A 600 -1.70 -0.92 27.79
C ARG A 600 -2.27 -1.74 28.94
N LYS A 601 -3.44 -1.35 29.47
CA LYS A 601 -4.12 -2.12 30.52
C LYS A 601 -4.44 -3.55 30.06
N LEU A 602 -4.92 -3.69 28.83
CA LEU A 602 -5.17 -5.01 28.24
C LEU A 602 -3.88 -5.80 28.03
N ARG A 603 -2.82 -5.16 27.53
CA ARG A 603 -1.51 -5.79 27.36
C ARG A 603 -1.00 -6.39 28.66
N SER A 604 -1.09 -5.66 29.77
CA SER A 604 -0.69 -6.16 31.09
C SER A 604 -1.58 -7.32 31.57
N LYS A 605 -2.90 -7.30 31.30
CA LYS A 605 -3.80 -8.42 31.64
C LYS A 605 -3.35 -9.74 31.00
N TYR A 606 -2.87 -9.70 29.76
CA TYR A 606 -2.44 -10.88 29.00
C TYR A 606 -0.91 -11.08 28.99
N ASN A 607 -0.17 -10.41 29.88
CA ASN A 607 1.29 -10.48 29.96
C ASN A 607 2.00 -10.17 28.61
N ALA A 608 1.37 -9.39 27.73
CA ALA A 608 1.94 -9.02 26.43
C ALA A 608 3.06 -7.97 26.57
N ASP A 609 3.17 -7.29 27.71
CA ASP A 609 4.19 -6.30 28.05
C ASP A 609 5.44 -6.90 28.72
N THR A 610 5.47 -8.22 28.97
CA THR A 610 6.62 -8.96 29.53
C THR A 610 7.83 -9.06 28.60
N GLY A 611 7.87 -8.32 27.49
CA GLY A 611 9.02 -8.24 26.57
C GLY A 611 8.86 -9.06 25.29
N ALA A 612 8.11 -10.18 25.33
CA ALA A 612 7.84 -11.01 24.15
C ALA A 612 7.18 -10.22 23.01
N PHE A 613 6.24 -9.33 23.33
CA PHE A 613 5.66 -8.41 22.34
C PHE A 613 5.96 -6.97 22.69
N LYS A 614 6.57 -6.22 21.77
CA LYS A 614 6.69 -4.75 21.88
C LYS A 614 5.38 -4.06 21.53
N GLU A 615 5.27 -2.76 21.79
CA GLU A 615 4.08 -1.99 21.41
C GLU A 615 4.01 -1.77 19.89
N VAL A 616 2.84 -1.35 19.40
CA VAL A 616 2.62 -1.06 17.97
C VAL A 616 3.63 -0.04 17.43
N TYR A 617 3.86 1.06 18.17
CA TYR A 617 4.83 2.08 17.76
C TYR A 617 6.23 1.51 17.53
N ASP A 618 6.70 0.58 18.38
CA ASP A 618 8.04 -0.03 18.26
C ASP A 618 8.19 -0.93 17.03
N LYS A 619 7.05 -1.43 16.50
CA LYS A 619 7.02 -2.17 15.24
C LYS A 619 6.89 -1.27 14.01
N MET A 620 6.17 -0.16 14.15
CA MET A 620 5.72 0.67 13.02
C MET A 620 6.61 1.87 12.73
N SER A 621 7.27 2.42 13.75
CA SER A 621 8.08 3.63 13.63
C SER A 621 9.34 3.39 12.78
N VAL A 622 9.62 4.36 11.91
CA VAL A 622 10.91 4.51 11.23
C VAL A 622 11.80 5.58 11.86
N VAL A 623 11.25 6.37 12.79
CA VAL A 623 12.01 7.36 13.58
C VAL A 623 12.85 6.59 14.58
N VAL A 624 14.18 6.61 14.36
CA VAL A 624 15.21 6.05 15.25
C VAL A 624 15.62 7.08 16.28
#